data_AF-A0A9P1FGM7-F1
#
_entry.id   AF-A0A9P1FGM7-F1
#
_cell.length_a   1.000
_cell.length_b   1.000
_cell.length_c   1.000
_cell.angle_alpha   90.00
_cell.angle_beta   90.00
_cell.angle_gamma   90.00
#
_symmetry.space_group_name_H-M   'P 1'
#
loop_
_entity.id
_entity.type
_entity.pdbx_description
1 polymer ?
#
loop_
_entity_poly.entity_id
_entity_poly.type
_entity_poly.pdbx_seq_one_letter_code
_entity_poly.pdbx_strand_id
1 'polypeptide(L)'
;MDSLSVGPVQYSSLEADDFDDASAAEDADDDVDAVADSLAAMGPDVAEAPLKERLCQGRFNAWVALMKLGHNSLVHELYKRLELQSHSVTLSSVRSVCVQFSIAGMQGVYKQSSCFDPTSPTWHMNSKTQSMELIPNLLVDWTLDDELLISSRHWTAGAGPEANDVQLNESRLSERFGSDTITSLGGLNRLLQFLGLICADAGAPEAYTRHLPFGGLSHRILLA
;
A
#
# COMPACT_ATOMS: atom_id res chain seq x y z
N MET A 1 2.18 -47.09 28.44
CA MET A 1 3.22 -46.04 28.44
C MET A 1 3.90 -46.15 27.09
N ASP A 2 3.41 -45.42 26.09
CA ASP A 2 3.93 -45.48 24.73
C ASP A 2 5.02 -44.41 24.56
N SER A 3 6.25 -44.88 24.34
CA SER A 3 7.42 -44.05 24.07
C SER A 3 7.37 -43.53 22.64
N LEU A 4 7.25 -42.22 22.46
CA LEU A 4 7.51 -41.56 21.19
C LEU A 4 9.01 -41.27 21.10
N SER A 5 9.74 -42.16 20.43
CA SER A 5 11.14 -41.96 20.04
C SER A 5 11.21 -40.91 18.93
N VAL A 6 11.59 -39.68 19.28
CA VAL A 6 11.98 -38.65 18.31
C VAL A 6 13.45 -38.85 17.97
N GLY A 7 13.73 -39.45 16.81
CA GLY A 7 15.07 -39.48 16.25
C GLY A 7 15.46 -38.11 15.68
N PRO A 8 16.75 -37.73 15.71
CA PRO A 8 17.20 -36.45 15.19
C PRO A 8 17.07 -36.38 13.67
N VAL A 9 16.47 -35.28 13.17
CA VAL A 9 16.38 -34.97 11.75
C VAL A 9 17.76 -34.50 11.27
N GLN A 10 18.42 -35.31 10.44
CA GLN A 10 19.66 -34.95 9.77
C GLN A 10 19.32 -34.06 8.56
N TYR A 11 19.76 -32.80 8.61
CA TYR A 11 19.80 -31.96 7.42
C TYR A 11 21.05 -32.34 6.61
N SER A 12 20.84 -32.87 5.41
CA SER A 12 21.91 -33.08 4.44
C SER A 12 22.40 -31.71 3.97
N SER A 13 23.67 -31.41 4.25
CA SER A 13 24.35 -30.21 3.74
C SER A 13 24.41 -30.30 2.22
N LEU A 14 23.78 -29.34 1.54
CA LEU A 14 23.96 -29.12 0.11
C LEU A 14 25.33 -28.45 -0.06
N GLU A 15 26.34 -29.23 -0.44
CA GLU A 15 27.63 -28.70 -0.89
C GLU A 15 27.39 -28.04 -2.26
N ALA A 16 27.72 -26.75 -2.36
CA ALA A 16 27.71 -26.01 -3.60
C ALA A 16 28.99 -26.35 -4.36
N ASP A 17 28.88 -27.19 -5.38
CA ASP A 17 29.97 -27.47 -6.31
C ASP A 17 30.40 -26.19 -7.03
N ASP A 18 31.71 -26.04 -7.10
CA ASP A 18 32.47 -24.94 -7.68
C ASP A 18 32.06 -24.66 -9.14
N PHE A 19 31.69 -23.41 -9.43
CA PHE A 19 31.63 -22.90 -10.79
C PHE A 19 33.06 -22.57 -11.25
N ASP A 20 33.71 -23.59 -11.82
CA ASP A 20 34.97 -23.45 -12.53
C ASP A 20 34.80 -22.62 -13.81
N ASP A 21 35.58 -21.54 -13.83
CA ASP A 21 36.25 -20.85 -14.93
C ASP A 21 35.94 -21.29 -16.37
N ALA A 22 35.41 -20.34 -17.16
CA ALA A 22 35.56 -20.34 -18.61
C ALA A 22 35.89 -18.91 -19.07
N SER A 23 37.15 -18.54 -18.87
CA SER A 23 37.81 -17.43 -19.54
C SER A 23 38.18 -17.79 -21.00
N ALA A 24 38.25 -16.72 -21.82
CA ALA A 24 38.89 -16.60 -23.15
C ALA A 24 38.04 -16.79 -24.42
N ALA A 25 37.79 -15.66 -25.08
CA ALA A 25 38.08 -15.39 -26.51
C ALA A 25 37.80 -13.89 -26.74
N GLU A 26 38.83 -13.04 -26.78
CA GLU A 26 39.64 -12.62 -27.95
C GLU A 26 39.05 -11.39 -28.68
N ASP A 27 39.99 -10.54 -29.08
CA ASP A 27 39.86 -9.14 -29.48
C ASP A 27 39.05 -8.91 -30.76
N ALA A 28 38.32 -7.80 -30.77
CA ALA A 28 38.04 -7.06 -32.00
C ALA A 28 37.96 -5.57 -31.68
N ASP A 29 39.05 -4.86 -31.99
CA ASP A 29 39.07 -3.42 -32.23
C ASP A 29 37.99 -3.07 -33.27
N ASP A 30 37.07 -2.18 -32.92
CA ASP A 30 36.34 -1.41 -33.92
C ASP A 30 35.99 -0.02 -33.37
N ASP A 31 36.15 0.96 -34.25
CA ASP A 31 36.12 2.41 -34.03
C ASP A 31 34.93 2.92 -33.21
N VAL A 32 35.18 3.68 -32.14
CA VAL A 32 34.18 4.58 -31.54
C VAL A 32 34.79 5.86 -30.97
N ASP A 33 35.61 6.53 -31.78
CA ASP A 33 36.04 7.91 -31.53
C ASP A 33 34.96 8.90 -32.04
N ALA A 34 33.76 8.87 -31.44
CA ALA A 34 32.67 9.83 -31.74
C ALA A 34 31.49 9.88 -30.74
N VAL A 35 31.63 9.40 -29.50
CA VAL A 35 30.49 9.42 -28.53
C VAL A 35 30.83 10.02 -27.16
N ALA A 36 32.09 10.44 -26.95
CA ALA A 36 32.53 11.02 -25.69
C ALA A 36 31.93 12.41 -25.38
N ASP A 37 31.37 13.10 -26.38
CA ASP A 37 30.75 14.42 -26.21
C ASP A 37 29.22 14.38 -25.98
N SER A 38 28.61 13.19 -25.92
CA SER A 38 27.16 13.05 -25.67
C SER A 38 26.82 12.55 -24.25
N LEU A 39 27.80 12.31 -23.38
CA LEU A 39 27.58 11.89 -22.00
C LEU A 39 27.78 13.03 -20.98
N ALA A 40 28.20 14.21 -21.42
CA ALA A 40 28.33 15.42 -20.59
C ALA A 40 27.04 16.26 -20.50
N ALA A 41 25.94 15.84 -21.15
CA ALA A 41 24.67 16.57 -21.18
C ALA A 41 23.55 15.92 -20.32
N MET A 42 23.87 14.96 -19.45
CA MET A 42 22.94 14.53 -18.40
C MET A 42 23.17 15.41 -17.17
N GLY A 43 22.61 16.62 -17.22
CA GLY A 43 22.59 17.52 -16.08
C GLY A 43 22.03 16.82 -14.84
N PRO A 44 22.59 17.07 -13.65
CA PRO A 44 22.10 16.51 -12.40
C PRO A 44 20.87 17.30 -11.95
N ASP A 45 19.72 17.15 -12.61
CA ASP A 45 18.44 17.60 -12.06
C ASP A 45 17.22 17.09 -12.87
N VAL A 46 17.06 15.77 -13.01
CA VAL A 46 15.70 15.25 -13.18
C VAL A 46 15.07 15.32 -11.79
N ALA A 47 14.57 16.51 -11.43
CA ALA A 47 13.83 16.71 -10.20
C ALA A 47 12.71 15.66 -10.18
N GLU A 48 12.84 14.65 -9.31
CA GLU A 48 11.83 13.61 -9.21
C GLU A 48 10.47 14.27 -9.00
N ALA A 49 9.48 13.88 -9.81
CA ALA A 49 8.15 14.44 -9.70
C ALA A 49 7.66 14.34 -8.24
N PRO A 50 6.97 15.37 -7.71
CA PRO A 50 6.50 15.36 -6.32
C PRO A 50 5.75 14.07 -5.99
N LEU A 51 5.93 13.54 -4.78
CA LEU A 51 5.37 12.26 -4.36
C LEU A 51 3.85 12.15 -4.61
N LYS A 52 3.12 13.25 -4.40
CA LYS A 52 1.70 13.37 -4.70
C LYS A 52 1.36 13.06 -6.16
N GLU A 53 2.13 13.61 -7.09
CA GLU A 53 1.87 13.43 -8.52
C GLU A 53 2.13 11.97 -8.92
N ARG A 54 3.24 11.40 -8.43
CA ARG A 54 3.64 10.01 -8.70
C ARG A 54 2.62 8.98 -8.21
N LEU A 55 2.05 9.17 -7.03
CA LEU A 55 1.19 8.17 -6.38
C LEU A 55 -0.29 8.39 -6.64
N CYS A 56 -0.73 9.65 -6.75
CA CYS A 56 -2.16 9.97 -6.71
C CYS A 56 -2.68 10.58 -8.00
N GLN A 57 -1.85 11.14 -8.90
CA GLN A 57 -2.36 11.87 -10.07
C GLN A 57 -3.13 10.97 -11.04
N GLY A 58 -2.57 9.81 -11.39
CA GLY A 58 -3.23 8.81 -12.25
C GLY A 58 -4.59 8.38 -11.67
N ARG A 59 -4.56 7.92 -10.42
CA ARG A 59 -5.75 7.54 -9.63
C ARG A 59 -6.80 8.64 -9.55
N PHE A 60 -6.38 9.88 -9.26
CA PHE A 60 -7.28 11.03 -9.17
C PHE A 60 -7.94 11.34 -10.51
N ASN A 61 -7.17 11.37 -11.60
CA ASN A 61 -7.71 11.61 -12.93
C ASN A 61 -8.68 10.50 -13.35
N ALA A 62 -8.33 9.23 -13.09
CA ALA A 62 -9.22 8.09 -13.36
C ALA A 62 -10.53 8.17 -12.56
N TRP A 63 -10.45 8.52 -11.27
CA TRP A 63 -11.64 8.68 -10.43
C TRP A 63 -12.51 9.86 -10.85
N VAL A 64 -11.91 11.03 -11.14
CA VAL A 64 -12.64 12.21 -11.62
C VAL A 64 -13.36 11.92 -12.95
N ALA A 65 -12.70 11.22 -13.87
CA ALA A 65 -13.29 10.82 -15.15
C ALA A 65 -14.45 9.83 -14.94
N LEU A 66 -14.24 8.79 -14.13
CA LEU A 66 -15.24 7.76 -13.86
C LEU A 66 -16.49 8.33 -13.17
N MET A 67 -16.28 9.19 -12.17
CA MET A 67 -17.36 9.77 -11.37
C MET A 67 -17.97 11.03 -12.01
N LYS A 68 -17.46 11.46 -13.18
CA LYS A 68 -17.88 12.68 -13.89
C LYS A 68 -17.78 13.94 -13.01
N LEU A 69 -16.70 14.04 -12.23
CA LEU A 69 -16.47 15.11 -11.25
C LEU A 69 -15.63 16.28 -11.79
N GLY A 70 -15.38 16.34 -13.11
CA GLY A 70 -14.48 17.34 -13.69
C GLY A 70 -14.89 18.81 -13.47
N HIS A 71 -16.14 19.07 -13.07
CA HIS A 71 -16.62 20.41 -12.72
C HIS A 71 -16.74 20.65 -11.20
N ASN A 72 -16.42 19.66 -10.36
CA ASN A 72 -16.50 19.81 -8.91
C ASN A 72 -15.24 20.52 -8.39
N SER A 73 -15.32 21.84 -8.23
CA SER A 73 -14.21 22.69 -7.78
C SER A 73 -13.65 22.25 -6.42
N LEU A 74 -14.50 21.78 -5.50
CA LEU A 74 -14.09 21.37 -4.16
C LEU A 74 -13.20 20.12 -4.20
N VAL A 75 -13.51 19.16 -5.06
CA VAL A 75 -12.68 17.95 -5.24
C VAL A 75 -11.28 18.32 -5.73
N HIS A 76 -11.18 19.21 -6.71
CA HIS A 76 -9.90 19.71 -7.20
C HIS A 76 -9.16 20.54 -6.15
N GLU A 77 -9.88 21.31 -5.35
CA GLU A 77 -9.29 22.09 -4.26
C GLU A 77 -8.72 21.19 -3.16
N LEU A 78 -9.43 20.12 -2.76
CA LEU A 78 -8.91 19.13 -1.81
C LEU A 78 -7.64 18.45 -2.34
N TYR A 79 -7.63 18.03 -3.61
CA TYR A 79 -6.43 17.44 -4.22
C TYR A 79 -5.26 18.44 -4.32
N LYS A 80 -5.57 19.72 -4.60
CA LYS A 80 -4.56 20.77 -4.62
C LYS A 80 -3.93 20.97 -3.23
N ARG A 81 -4.75 20.97 -2.18
CA ARG A 81 -4.35 21.13 -0.76
C ARG A 81 -3.80 19.87 -0.11
N LEU A 82 -3.81 18.73 -0.81
CA LEU A 82 -3.17 17.50 -0.37
C LEU A 82 -1.65 17.65 -0.48
N GLU A 83 -0.94 17.27 0.57
CA GLU A 83 0.52 17.14 0.56
C GLU A 83 0.88 15.76 1.08
N LEU A 84 1.66 14.99 0.31
CA LEU A 84 2.21 13.72 0.77
C LEU A 84 3.57 13.98 1.41
N GLN A 85 3.71 13.62 2.69
CA GLN A 85 4.95 13.79 3.45
C GLN A 85 5.85 12.57 3.30
N SER A 86 5.27 11.37 3.42
CA SER A 86 6.01 10.13 3.24
C SER A 86 5.12 9.01 2.72
N HIS A 87 5.76 8.08 2.02
CA HIS A 87 5.15 6.83 1.56
C HIS A 87 6.21 5.74 1.66
N SER A 88 5.96 4.71 2.46
CA SER A 88 6.85 3.56 2.59
C SER A 88 6.10 2.27 2.34
N VAL A 89 6.80 1.34 1.70
CA VAL A 89 6.30 -0.01 1.42
C VAL A 89 7.36 -0.99 1.87
N THR A 90 6.98 -1.91 2.74
CA THR A 90 7.82 -3.01 3.21
C THR A 90 7.26 -4.31 2.68
N LEU A 91 8.12 -5.13 2.07
CA LEU A 91 7.75 -6.41 1.47
C LEU A 91 8.42 -7.55 2.23
N SER A 92 7.60 -8.44 2.77
CA SER A 92 8.02 -9.67 3.45
C SER A 92 7.01 -10.79 3.13
N SER A 93 6.67 -11.69 4.06
CA SER A 93 5.45 -12.50 3.94
C SER A 93 4.16 -11.66 4.04
N VAL A 94 4.27 -10.49 4.68
CA VAL A 94 3.23 -9.46 4.75
C VAL A 94 3.75 -8.21 4.06
N ARG A 95 2.92 -7.64 3.18
CA ARG A 95 3.14 -6.35 2.55
C ARG A 95 2.55 -5.26 3.44
N SER A 96 3.39 -4.35 3.91
CA SER A 96 2.97 -3.22 4.75
C SER A 96 3.19 -1.90 4.02
N VAL A 97 2.16 -1.07 3.95
CA VAL A 97 2.19 0.29 3.39
C VAL A 97 1.90 1.30 4.49
N CYS A 98 2.70 2.36 4.53
CA CYS A 98 2.47 3.50 5.41
C CYS A 98 2.48 4.79 4.58
N VAL A 99 1.43 5.60 4.69
CA VAL A 99 1.31 6.89 4.00
C VAL A 99 1.06 7.97 5.04
N GLN A 100 1.89 9.01 5.03
CA GLN A 100 1.69 10.20 5.85
C GLN A 100 1.42 11.38 4.95
N PHE A 101 0.36 12.12 5.24
CA PHE A 101 -0.09 13.22 4.40
C PHE A 101 -0.75 14.31 5.24
N SER A 102 -0.83 15.52 4.68
CA SER A 102 -1.65 16.59 5.21
C SER A 102 -2.77 16.92 4.21
N ILE A 103 -3.96 17.23 4.73
CA ILE A 103 -5.06 17.74 3.91
C ILE A 103 -5.82 18.81 4.65
N ALA A 104 -5.90 20.01 4.04
CA ALA A 104 -6.56 21.17 4.63
C ALA A 104 -6.09 21.48 6.07
N GLY A 105 -4.81 21.23 6.37
CA GLY A 105 -4.19 21.45 7.69
C GLY A 105 -4.29 20.29 8.67
N MET A 106 -5.04 19.22 8.35
CA MET A 106 -5.15 18.01 9.17
C MET A 106 -4.08 16.98 8.79
N GLN A 107 -3.51 16.28 9.77
CA GLN A 107 -2.44 15.31 9.56
C GLN A 107 -2.99 13.88 9.54
N GLY A 108 -2.87 13.22 8.39
CA GLY A 108 -3.32 11.84 8.18
C GLY A 108 -2.16 10.86 8.21
N VAL A 109 -2.34 9.74 8.92
CA VAL A 109 -1.45 8.58 8.83
C VAL A 109 -2.29 7.36 8.48
N TYR A 110 -1.94 6.74 7.36
CA TYR A 110 -2.53 5.50 6.90
C TYR A 110 -1.54 4.36 7.03
N LYS A 111 -2.00 3.23 7.56
CA LYS A 111 -1.25 1.99 7.63
C LYS A 111 -2.09 0.85 7.09
N GLN A 112 -1.56 0.13 6.12
CA GLN A 112 -2.14 -1.11 5.63
C GLN A 112 -1.11 -2.23 5.79
N SER A 113 -1.55 -3.40 6.23
CA SER A 113 -0.79 -4.64 6.18
C SER A 113 -1.64 -5.70 5.50
N SER A 114 -1.10 -6.34 4.47
CA SER A 114 -1.83 -7.29 3.64
C SER A 114 -0.97 -8.51 3.34
N CYS A 115 -1.54 -9.71 3.47
CA CYS A 115 -0.86 -10.96 3.20
C CYS A 115 -0.92 -11.28 1.71
N PHE A 116 0.17 -11.81 1.12
CA PHE A 116 0.19 -12.12 -0.32
C PHE A 116 -0.85 -13.18 -0.72
N ASP A 117 -1.07 -14.18 0.13
CA ASP A 117 -2.13 -15.16 -0.04
C ASP A 117 -3.39 -14.72 0.74
N PRO A 118 -4.47 -14.31 0.05
CA PRO A 118 -5.72 -13.92 0.68
C PRO A 118 -6.58 -15.10 1.14
N THR A 119 -6.24 -16.32 0.74
CA THR A 119 -7.04 -17.53 1.01
C THR A 119 -6.52 -18.32 2.20
N SER A 120 -5.24 -18.21 2.53
CA SER A 120 -4.63 -18.94 3.64
C SER A 120 -4.60 -18.13 4.94
N PRO A 121 -4.82 -18.77 6.10
CA PRO A 121 -4.71 -18.10 7.39
C PRO A 121 -3.26 -17.70 7.67
N THR A 122 -3.07 -16.47 8.14
CA THR A 122 -1.74 -15.97 8.48
C THR A 122 -1.51 -16.07 9.98
N TRP A 123 -0.41 -16.72 10.34
CA TRP A 123 0.02 -16.85 11.72
C TRP A 123 1.33 -16.10 11.94
N HIS A 124 1.44 -15.43 13.08
CA HIS A 124 2.62 -14.70 13.49
C HIS A 124 3.09 -15.20 14.86
N MET A 125 4.40 -15.42 15.00
CA MET A 125 5.00 -15.76 16.29
C MET A 125 5.09 -14.50 17.15
N ASN A 126 4.30 -14.42 18.22
CA ASN A 126 4.42 -13.31 19.16
C ASN A 126 5.68 -13.49 20.01
N SER A 127 6.64 -12.58 19.85
CA SER A 127 7.94 -12.66 20.53
C SER A 127 7.86 -12.56 22.06
N LYS A 128 6.79 -11.96 22.60
CA LYS A 128 6.59 -11.81 24.05
C LYS A 128 5.99 -13.06 24.67
N THR A 129 4.99 -13.65 24.02
CA THR A 129 4.26 -14.82 24.52
C THR A 129 4.82 -16.14 24.01
N GLN A 130 5.70 -16.11 23.00
CA GLN A 130 6.26 -17.28 22.31
C GLN A 130 5.18 -18.22 21.77
N SER A 131 4.00 -17.68 21.45
CA SER A 131 2.88 -18.41 20.88
C SER A 131 2.60 -17.98 19.44
N MET A 132 2.13 -18.93 18.64
CA MET A 132 1.57 -18.65 17.33
C MET A 132 0.21 -17.99 17.49
N GLU A 133 0.10 -16.75 17.02
CA GLU A 133 -1.13 -15.98 17.04
C GLU A 133 -1.62 -15.81 15.61
N LEU A 134 -2.91 -16.07 15.41
CA LEU A 134 -3.53 -15.77 14.13
C LEU A 134 -3.63 -14.26 13.99
N ILE A 135 -3.26 -13.73 12.83
CA ILE A 135 -3.37 -12.31 12.49
C ILE A 135 -4.29 -12.10 11.28
N PRO A 136 -4.90 -10.90 11.14
CA PRO A 136 -5.72 -10.59 9.97
C PRO A 136 -4.93 -10.70 8.66
N ASN A 137 -5.56 -11.22 7.62
CA ASN A 137 -5.03 -11.21 6.25
C ASN A 137 -4.90 -9.78 5.71
N LEU A 138 -5.83 -8.90 6.08
CA LEU A 138 -5.76 -7.46 5.86
C LEU A 138 -6.01 -6.75 7.18
N LEU A 139 -5.11 -5.84 7.53
CA LEU A 139 -5.27 -4.89 8.62
C LEU A 139 -5.06 -3.49 8.05
N VAL A 140 -6.01 -2.61 8.31
CA VAL A 140 -5.96 -1.22 7.89
C VAL A 140 -6.29 -0.35 9.08
N ASP A 141 -5.46 0.65 9.34
CA ASP A 141 -5.73 1.70 10.30
C ASP A 141 -5.48 3.06 9.65
N TRP A 142 -6.37 4.01 9.91
CA TRP A 142 -6.21 5.40 9.49
C TRP A 142 -6.50 6.34 10.65
N THR A 143 -5.51 7.16 10.96
CA THR A 143 -5.59 8.18 11.99
C THR A 143 -5.54 9.57 11.37
N LEU A 144 -6.32 10.50 11.91
CA LEU A 144 -6.32 11.91 11.54
C LEU A 144 -6.12 12.75 12.81
N ASP A 145 -5.09 13.59 12.85
CA ASP A 145 -4.68 14.34 14.05
C ASP A 145 -4.60 13.45 15.29
N ASP A 146 -3.89 12.32 15.17
CA ASP A 146 -3.70 11.28 16.19
C ASP A 146 -4.99 10.54 16.66
N GLU A 147 -6.12 10.78 16.02
CA GLU A 147 -7.39 10.10 16.31
C GLU A 147 -7.65 8.97 15.30
N LEU A 148 -7.84 7.73 15.77
CA LEU A 148 -8.21 6.60 14.91
C LEU A 148 -9.65 6.74 14.41
N LEU A 149 -9.82 7.01 13.12
CA LEU A 149 -11.13 7.21 12.50
C LEU A 149 -11.61 5.99 11.70
N ILE A 150 -10.67 5.19 11.20
CA ILE A 150 -10.98 4.00 10.42
C ILE A 150 -10.08 2.85 10.85
N SER A 151 -10.68 1.70 11.10
CA SER A 151 -9.97 0.42 11.25
C SER A 151 -10.71 -0.66 10.46
N SER A 152 -9.98 -1.46 9.68
CA SER A 152 -10.56 -2.60 8.96
C SER A 152 -9.70 -3.84 9.18
N ARG A 153 -10.35 -4.95 9.53
CA ARG A 153 -9.72 -6.26 9.73
C ARG A 153 -10.45 -7.30 8.90
N HIS A 154 -9.73 -7.97 8.03
CA HIS A 154 -10.23 -9.10 7.26
C HIS A 154 -9.44 -10.35 7.62
N TRP A 155 -10.18 -11.43 7.87
CA TRP A 155 -9.65 -12.76 8.08
C TRP A 155 -10.12 -13.66 6.95
N THR A 156 -9.27 -14.59 6.51
CA THR A 156 -9.74 -15.65 5.61
C THR A 156 -10.80 -16.52 6.31
N ALA A 157 -11.70 -17.07 5.51
CA ALA A 157 -12.86 -17.82 5.99
C ALA A 157 -12.45 -19.00 6.87
N GLY A 158 -13.02 -19.07 8.08
CA GLY A 158 -12.83 -20.18 9.02
C GLY A 158 -11.59 -20.07 9.94
N ALA A 159 -10.80 -19.00 9.83
CA ALA A 159 -9.61 -18.83 10.65
C ALA A 159 -9.81 -17.86 11.82
N GLY A 160 -10.42 -16.70 11.59
CA GLY A 160 -10.56 -15.63 12.58
C GLY A 160 -11.89 -15.63 13.36
N PRO A 161 -12.08 -14.65 14.28
CA PRO A 161 -13.42 -14.34 14.77
C PRO A 161 -14.34 -14.11 13.56
N GLU A 162 -15.54 -14.69 13.58
CA GLU A 162 -16.41 -14.87 12.40
C GLU A 162 -16.81 -13.57 11.64
N ALA A 163 -16.42 -12.39 12.12
CA ALA A 163 -16.73 -11.12 11.51
C ALA A 163 -15.49 -10.42 10.93
N ASN A 164 -15.54 -10.11 9.64
CA ASN A 164 -14.79 -8.99 9.10
C ASN A 164 -15.26 -7.73 9.81
N ASP A 165 -14.35 -7.00 10.45
CA ASP A 165 -14.69 -5.85 11.27
C ASP A 165 -14.21 -4.58 10.54
N VAL A 166 -15.17 -3.77 10.10
CA VAL A 166 -14.91 -2.45 9.54
C VAL A 166 -15.49 -1.43 10.51
N GLN A 167 -14.61 -0.74 11.22
CA GLN A 167 -14.95 0.34 12.13
C GLN A 167 -14.67 1.66 11.41
N LEU A 168 -15.72 2.42 11.16
CA LEU A 168 -15.65 3.75 10.56
C LEU A 168 -16.39 4.73 11.47
N ASN A 169 -15.67 5.73 11.97
CA ASN A 169 -16.24 6.78 12.79
C ASN A 169 -16.78 7.92 11.92
N GLU A 170 -17.94 7.70 11.29
CA GLU A 170 -18.56 8.62 10.34
C GLU A 170 -18.86 10.00 10.94
N SER A 171 -19.31 10.04 12.20
CA SER A 171 -19.66 11.29 12.88
C SER A 171 -18.44 12.16 13.12
N ARG A 172 -17.34 11.58 13.59
CA ARG A 172 -16.07 12.30 13.81
C ARG A 172 -15.45 12.73 12.50
N LEU A 173 -15.48 11.88 11.47
CA LEU A 173 -15.02 12.26 10.13
C LEU A 173 -15.85 13.43 9.58
N SER A 174 -17.15 13.43 9.84
CA SER A 174 -18.05 14.51 9.43
C SER A 174 -17.84 15.81 10.18
N GLU A 175 -17.55 15.74 11.47
CA GLU A 175 -17.20 16.88 12.30
C GLU A 175 -15.90 17.54 11.83
N ARG A 176 -14.87 16.74 11.51
CA ARG A 176 -13.54 17.24 11.09
C ARG A 176 -13.57 17.95 9.74
N PHE A 177 -14.25 17.39 8.75
CA PHE A 177 -14.33 17.99 7.41
C PHE A 177 -15.45 19.02 7.29
N GLY A 178 -16.42 19.01 8.21
CA GLY A 178 -17.61 19.85 8.18
C GLY A 178 -18.74 19.26 7.31
N SER A 179 -19.97 19.35 7.81
CA SER A 179 -21.18 18.85 7.13
C SER A 179 -21.39 19.48 5.76
N ASP A 180 -21.09 20.76 5.62
CA ASP A 180 -21.29 21.52 4.38
C ASP A 180 -20.30 21.08 3.30
N THR A 181 -19.04 20.84 3.68
CA THR A 181 -18.01 20.27 2.81
C THR A 181 -18.43 18.90 2.33
N ILE A 182 -18.88 18.02 3.23
CA ILE A 182 -19.30 16.66 2.88
C ILE A 182 -20.50 16.68 1.95
N THR A 183 -21.49 17.52 2.23
CA THR A 183 -22.66 17.67 1.36
C THR A 183 -22.25 18.17 -0.02
N SER A 184 -21.35 19.15 -0.09
CA SER A 184 -20.82 19.71 -1.34
C SER A 184 -19.97 18.72 -2.15
N LEU A 185 -19.25 17.83 -1.47
CA LEU A 185 -18.56 16.71 -2.12
C LEU A 185 -19.54 15.73 -2.75
N GLY A 186 -20.76 15.64 -2.24
CA GLY A 186 -21.80 14.68 -2.63
C GLY A 186 -21.91 13.49 -1.66
N GLY A 187 -21.55 13.69 -0.39
CA GLY A 187 -21.70 12.74 0.70
C GLY A 187 -20.39 12.12 1.20
N LEU A 188 -20.46 11.51 2.37
CA LEU A 188 -19.32 10.91 3.06
C LEU A 188 -18.62 9.84 2.22
N ASN A 189 -19.39 9.05 1.46
CA ASN A 189 -18.85 8.02 0.59
C ASN A 189 -17.83 8.59 -0.43
N ARG A 190 -18.08 9.77 -1.00
CA ARG A 190 -17.13 10.39 -1.94
C ARG A 190 -15.85 10.86 -1.28
N LEU A 191 -15.94 11.31 -0.03
CA LEU A 191 -14.77 11.63 0.78
C LEU A 191 -13.95 10.36 1.07
N LEU A 192 -14.60 9.25 1.43
CA LEU A 192 -13.93 7.96 1.63
C LEU A 192 -13.27 7.45 0.36
N GLN A 193 -13.91 7.61 -0.79
CA GLN A 193 -13.31 7.28 -2.09
C GLN A 193 -12.08 8.16 -2.35
N PHE A 194 -12.19 9.47 -2.16
CA PHE A 194 -11.03 10.36 -2.31
C PHE A 194 -9.86 9.96 -1.39
N LEU A 195 -10.14 9.64 -0.12
CA LEU A 195 -9.14 9.14 0.82
C LEU A 195 -8.50 7.83 0.36
N GLY A 196 -9.27 6.92 -0.23
CA GLY A 196 -8.69 5.68 -0.75
C GLY A 196 -7.79 5.88 -1.97
N LEU A 197 -7.93 6.96 -2.75
CA LEU A 197 -6.96 7.28 -3.82
C LEU A 197 -5.58 7.55 -3.25
N ILE A 198 -5.54 8.17 -2.08
CA ILE A 198 -4.34 8.54 -1.34
C ILE A 198 -3.74 7.31 -0.66
N CYS A 199 -4.61 6.56 0.02
CA CYS A 199 -4.20 5.58 1.02
C CYS A 199 -4.08 4.16 0.47
N ALA A 200 -4.99 3.72 -0.40
CA ALA A 200 -5.11 2.31 -0.74
C ALA A 200 -3.85 1.79 -1.46
N ASP A 201 -3.36 0.64 -1.02
CA ASP A 201 -2.23 -0.03 -1.65
C ASP A 201 -2.68 -0.74 -2.93
N ALA A 202 -2.26 -0.22 -4.07
CA ALA A 202 -2.52 -0.83 -5.38
C ALA A 202 -1.78 -2.16 -5.59
N GLY A 203 -0.72 -2.42 -4.82
CA GLY A 203 0.03 -3.67 -4.90
C GLY A 203 -0.58 -4.81 -4.08
N ALA A 204 -1.63 -4.54 -3.31
CA ALA A 204 -2.33 -5.59 -2.55
C ALA A 204 -3.20 -6.44 -3.48
N PRO A 205 -3.37 -7.76 -3.20
CA PRO A 205 -4.27 -8.62 -3.95
C PRO A 205 -5.66 -8.01 -4.13
N GLU A 206 -6.23 -8.10 -5.34
CA GLU A 206 -7.54 -7.53 -5.68
C GLU A 206 -8.65 -7.98 -4.71
N ALA A 207 -8.56 -9.21 -4.20
CA ALA A 207 -9.48 -9.79 -3.22
C ALA A 207 -9.68 -8.91 -1.96
N TYR A 208 -8.68 -8.11 -1.58
CA TYR A 208 -8.77 -7.20 -0.44
C TYR A 208 -9.50 -5.91 -0.72
N THR A 209 -9.67 -5.52 -1.99
CA THR A 209 -10.26 -4.23 -2.36
C THR A 209 -11.64 -4.04 -1.77
N ARG A 210 -12.46 -5.10 -1.72
CA ARG A 210 -13.81 -5.08 -1.13
C ARG A 210 -13.83 -4.94 0.40
N HIS A 211 -12.70 -5.19 1.06
CA HIS A 211 -12.53 -5.10 2.51
C HIS A 211 -11.90 -3.77 2.93
N LEU A 212 -11.49 -2.93 1.97
CA LEU A 212 -10.97 -1.61 2.25
C LEU A 212 -12.12 -0.64 2.62
N PRO A 213 -11.89 0.25 3.59
CA PRO A 213 -12.91 1.14 4.14
C PRO A 213 -13.17 2.40 3.29
N PHE A 214 -12.96 2.33 1.97
CA PHE A 214 -12.90 3.49 1.07
C PHE A 214 -14.09 3.61 0.11
N GLY A 215 -15.30 3.27 0.59
CA GLY A 215 -16.53 3.56 -0.16
C GLY A 215 -16.67 2.85 -1.52
N GLY A 216 -16.04 1.68 -1.68
CA GLY A 216 -16.16 0.87 -2.90
C GLY A 216 -15.31 1.34 -4.08
N LEU A 217 -14.18 2.00 -3.82
CA LEU A 217 -13.17 2.25 -4.86
C LEU A 217 -12.81 0.96 -5.60
N SER A 218 -12.94 0.99 -6.94
CA SER A 218 -12.57 -0.16 -7.75
C SER A 218 -11.05 -0.32 -7.82
N HIS A 219 -10.58 -1.57 -7.84
CA HIS A 219 -9.15 -1.88 -7.96
C HIS A 219 -8.52 -1.26 -9.22
N ARG A 220 -9.30 -1.14 -10.31
CA ARG A 220 -8.88 -0.50 -11.56
C ARG A 220 -8.46 0.97 -11.41
N ILE A 221 -9.09 1.71 -10.48
CA ILE A 221 -8.71 3.10 -10.20
C ILE A 221 -7.38 3.14 -9.45
N LEU A 222 -7.09 2.15 -8.61
CA LEU A 222 -5.85 2.09 -7.83
C LEU A 222 -4.63 1.77 -8.70
N LEU A 223 -4.83 1.01 -9.79
CA LEU A 223 -3.80 0.66 -10.76
C LEU A 223 -3.50 1.77 -11.79
N ALA A 224 -4.27 2.84 -11.81
CA ALA A 224 -4.12 3.97 -12.75
C ALA A 224 -3.06 4.97 -12.29
#